data_AF-A0AAW2J0G2-F1
#
_entry.id   AF-A0AAW2J0G2-F1
#
_cell.length_a   1.000
_cell.length_b   1.000
_cell.length_c   1.000
_cell.angle_alpha   90.00
_cell.angle_beta   90.00
_cell.angle_gamma   90.00
#
_symmetry.space_group_name_H-M   'P 1'
#
loop_
_entity.id
_entity.type
_entity.pdbx_description
1 polymer ?
#
loop_
_entity_poly.entity_id
_entity_poly.type
_entity_poly.pdbx_seq_one_letter_code
_entity_poly.pdbx_strand_id
1 'polypeptide(L)'
;MDPPLRHWLVVYSLWFVPEVSEAGEIDTGIRGILLNRRNIPIMSMPIESMLLAVNSNFLVFSVSSDDMMGQSFASLVSTVAAAESAIGLAIFVITFRVRGTIAVESINSIQGSGPFSLGEHIRF
;
A
#
# COMPACT_ATOMS: atom_id res chain seq x y z
N MET A 1 -34.97 30.81 11.62
CA MET A 1 -35.42 30.02 10.45
C MET A 1 -34.25 29.12 10.10
N ASP A 2 -34.17 28.02 10.83
CA ASP A 2 -32.93 27.29 11.07
C ASP A 2 -32.96 26.05 10.17
N PRO A 3 -31.90 25.76 9.41
CA PRO A 3 -31.91 24.65 8.47
C PRO A 3 -32.07 23.32 9.25
N PRO A 4 -32.95 22.40 8.80
CA PRO A 4 -33.30 21.23 9.57
C PRO A 4 -32.15 20.22 9.55
N LEU A 5 -31.66 19.87 10.73
CA LEU A 5 -30.64 18.83 10.99
C LEU A 5 -30.97 17.46 10.37
N ARG A 6 -32.21 17.28 9.89
CA ARG A 6 -32.66 16.09 9.17
C ARG A 6 -31.91 15.85 7.86
N HIS A 7 -31.48 16.89 7.13
CA HIS A 7 -30.72 16.65 5.89
C HIS A 7 -29.31 16.15 6.22
N TRP A 8 -28.68 16.68 7.27
CA TRP A 8 -27.35 16.27 7.69
C TRP A 8 -27.36 14.83 8.22
N LEU A 9 -28.41 14.43 8.93
CA LEU A 9 -28.61 13.04 9.34
C LEU A 9 -28.84 12.10 8.16
N VAL A 10 -29.56 12.52 7.11
CA VAL A 10 -29.74 11.72 5.89
C VAL A 10 -28.43 11.57 5.11
N VAL A 11 -27.63 12.64 5.02
CA VAL A 11 -26.31 12.61 4.39
C VAL A 11 -25.33 11.76 5.22
N TYR A 12 -25.35 11.87 6.56
CA TYR A 12 -24.57 11.00 7.44
C TYR A 12 -25.01 9.53 7.36
N SER A 13 -26.32 9.25 7.26
CA SER A 13 -26.81 7.88 7.08
C SER A 13 -26.53 7.33 5.69
N LEU A 14 -26.45 8.18 4.66
CA LEU A 14 -26.03 7.79 3.32
C LEU A 14 -24.51 7.50 3.26
N TRP A 15 -23.71 8.17 4.09
CA TRP A 15 -22.29 7.89 4.24
C TRP A 15 -22.03 6.68 5.16
N PHE A 16 -22.99 6.34 6.03
CA PHE A 16 -23.01 5.13 6.85
C PHE A 16 -23.78 3.99 6.16
N VAL A 17 -23.63 3.86 4.84
CA VAL A 17 -24.09 2.69 4.10
C VAL A 17 -22.92 1.70 4.04
N PRO A 18 -22.98 0.55 4.74
CA PRO A 18 -21.96 -0.51 4.65
C PRO A 18 -22.04 -1.30 3.33
N GLU A 19 -22.31 -0.62 2.20
CA GLU A 19 -22.67 -1.26 0.92
C GLU A 19 -21.71 -0.93 -0.24
N VAL A 20 -20.61 -0.21 0.02
CA VAL A 20 -19.45 -0.34 -0.86
C VAL A 20 -18.78 -1.66 -0.50
N SER A 21 -19.08 -2.68 -1.29
CA SER A 21 -18.47 -4.01 -1.26
C SER A 21 -17.01 -3.90 -0.81
N GLU A 22 -16.69 -4.30 0.42
CA GLU A 22 -15.32 -4.33 0.95
C GLU A 22 -14.41 -5.15 0.01
N ALA A 23 -15.00 -6.12 -0.70
CA ALA A 23 -14.35 -6.88 -1.76
C ALA A 23 -13.96 -6.03 -2.98
N GLY A 24 -14.71 -4.97 -3.30
CA GLY A 24 -14.44 -4.05 -4.40
C GLY A 24 -13.22 -3.13 -4.17
N GLU A 25 -12.95 -2.77 -2.91
CA GLU A 25 -11.74 -2.01 -2.56
C GLU A 25 -10.47 -2.88 -2.73
N ILE A 26 -10.54 -4.15 -2.31
CA ILE A 26 -9.47 -5.12 -2.52
C ILE A 26 -9.26 -5.39 -4.02
N ASP A 27 -10.32 -5.57 -4.80
CA ASP A 27 -10.21 -5.78 -6.27
C ASP A 27 -9.53 -4.59 -6.96
N THR A 28 -9.91 -3.37 -6.59
CA THR A 28 -9.30 -2.15 -7.13
C THR A 28 -7.82 -2.06 -6.76
N GLY A 29 -7.46 -2.46 -5.53
CA GLY A 29 -6.08 -2.60 -5.09
C GLY A 29 -5.26 -3.60 -5.91
N ILE A 30 -5.80 -4.81 -6.13
CA ILE A 30 -5.15 -5.85 -6.95
C ILE A 30 -4.91 -5.33 -8.38
N ARG A 31 -5.94 -4.72 -8.99
CA ARG A 31 -5.85 -4.14 -10.34
C ARG A 31 -4.83 -3.01 -10.39
N GLY A 32 -4.75 -2.17 -9.37
CA GLY A 32 -3.75 -1.10 -9.25
C GLY A 32 -2.31 -1.62 -9.25
N ILE A 33 -2.02 -2.69 -8.50
CA ILE A 33 -0.69 -3.31 -8.45
C ILE A 33 -0.32 -3.94 -9.80
N LEU A 34 -1.26 -4.63 -10.45
CA LEU A 34 -1.00 -5.33 -11.72
C LEU A 34 -0.71 -4.38 -12.88
N LEU A 35 -1.42 -3.25 -12.95
CA LEU A 35 -1.27 -2.27 -14.01
C LEU A 35 0.01 -1.45 -13.87
N ASN A 36 0.48 -1.20 -12.65
CA ASN A 36 1.47 -0.16 -12.38
C ASN A 36 2.80 -0.69 -11.80
N ARG A 37 3.54 -1.52 -12.56
CA ARG A 37 4.81 -2.14 -12.12
C ARG A 37 6.08 -1.28 -12.29
N ARG A 38 5.98 -0.12 -12.94
CA ARG A 38 7.15 0.71 -13.28
C ARG A 38 7.46 1.79 -12.24
N ASN A 39 6.51 2.14 -11.39
CA ASN A 39 6.62 3.27 -10.46
C ASN A 39 6.37 2.77 -9.04
N ILE A 40 7.45 2.62 -8.27
CA ILE A 40 7.41 2.10 -6.89
C ILE A 40 6.41 2.85 -6.00
N PRO A 41 6.34 4.21 -5.98
CA PRO A 41 5.37 4.91 -5.13
C PRO A 41 3.92 4.66 -5.51
N ILE A 42 3.64 4.54 -6.81
CA ILE A 42 2.29 4.28 -7.32
C ILE A 42 1.88 2.84 -7.00
N MET A 43 2.84 1.92 -6.91
CA MET A 43 2.59 0.54 -6.47
C MET A 43 2.27 0.46 -4.96
N SER A 44 2.77 1.41 -4.14
CA SER A 44 2.50 1.48 -2.69
C SER A 44 1.09 1.99 -2.36
N MET A 45 0.50 2.86 -3.19
CA MET A 45 -0.84 3.42 -2.95
C MET A 45 -1.97 2.36 -2.87
N PRO A 46 -2.09 1.38 -3.79
CA PRO A 46 -3.11 0.35 -3.67
C PRO A 46 -2.90 -0.57 -2.47
N ILE A 47 -1.65 -0.79 -2.02
CA ILE A 47 -1.35 -1.59 -0.83
C ILE A 47 -1.96 -0.94 0.42
N GLU A 48 -1.79 0.38 0.57
CA GLU A 48 -2.43 1.16 1.65
C GLU A 48 -3.96 1.04 1.63
N SER A 49 -4.56 1.16 0.44
CA SER A 49 -6.02 1.03 0.30
C SER A 49 -6.55 -0.35 0.68
N MET A 50 -5.82 -1.42 0.34
CA MET A 50 -6.22 -2.79 0.69
C MET A 50 -6.13 -3.03 2.19
N LEU A 51 -5.07 -2.51 2.82
CA LEU A 51 -4.86 -2.65 4.26
C LEU A 51 -5.90 -1.83 5.05
N LEU A 52 -6.29 -0.66 4.53
CA LEU A 52 -7.40 0.14 5.07
C LEU A 52 -8.75 -0.57 4.94
N ALA A 53 -9.04 -1.22 3.82
CA ALA A 53 -10.29 -1.97 3.61
C ALA A 53 -10.42 -3.13 4.62
N VAL A 54 -9.35 -3.89 4.83
CA VAL A 54 -9.32 -4.96 5.86
C VAL A 54 -9.47 -4.38 7.26
N ASN A 55 -8.84 -3.24 7.55
CA ASN A 55 -8.95 -2.58 8.85
C ASN A 55 -10.38 -2.08 9.14
N SER A 56 -11.08 -1.58 8.11
CA SER A 56 -12.48 -1.16 8.21
C SER A 56 -13.41 -2.33 8.53
N ASN A 57 -13.24 -3.48 7.86
CA ASN A 57 -14.02 -4.68 8.14
C ASN A 57 -13.85 -5.14 9.61
N PHE A 58 -12.61 -5.08 10.11
CA PHE A 58 -12.33 -5.38 11.52
C PHE A 58 -12.99 -4.39 12.49
N LEU A 59 -13.01 -3.10 12.13
CA LEU A 59 -13.69 -2.06 12.91
C LEU A 59 -15.21 -2.29 12.95
N VAL A 60 -15.84 -2.62 11.82
CA VAL A 60 -17.28 -2.92 11.74
C VAL A 60 -17.64 -4.13 12.59
N PHE A 61 -16.85 -5.20 12.52
CA PHE A 61 -17.05 -6.39 13.36
C PHE A 61 -16.91 -6.09 14.86
N SER A 62 -15.92 -5.25 15.22
CA SER A 62 -15.69 -4.80 16.60
C SER A 62 -16.85 -3.96 17.14
N VAL A 63 -17.41 -3.06 16.33
CA VAL A 63 -18.60 -2.27 16.70
C VAL A 63 -19.84 -3.16 16.83
N SER A 64 -20.01 -4.15 15.96
CA SER A 64 -21.13 -5.10 16.04
C SER A 64 -21.07 -6.00 17.28
N SER A 65 -19.87 -6.27 17.82
CA SER A 65 -19.66 -7.13 18.99
C SER A 65 -19.47 -6.33 20.29
N ASP A 66 -19.53 -4.99 20.22
CA ASP A 66 -19.28 -4.05 21.33
C ASP A 66 -17.95 -4.31 22.07
N ASP A 67 -16.91 -4.72 21.31
CA ASP A 67 -15.61 -5.08 21.87
C ASP A 67 -14.58 -3.97 21.68
N MET A 68 -14.16 -3.33 22.79
CA MET A 68 -13.12 -2.30 22.81
C MET A 68 -11.73 -2.83 22.41
N MET A 69 -11.46 -4.13 22.56
CA MET A 69 -10.19 -4.72 22.16
C MET A 69 -10.05 -4.72 20.63
N GLY A 70 -11.14 -4.96 19.91
CA GLY A 70 -11.18 -4.85 18.44
C GLY A 70 -10.87 -3.43 17.96
N GLN A 71 -11.40 -2.40 18.60
CA GLN A 71 -11.09 -1.01 18.21
C GLN A 71 -9.60 -0.68 18.43
N SER A 72 -9.01 -1.18 19.52
CA SER A 72 -7.59 -0.99 19.82
C SER A 72 -6.70 -1.67 18.78
N PHE A 73 -7.01 -2.91 18.39
CA PHE A 73 -6.25 -3.62 17.36
C PHE A 73 -6.40 -2.98 15.96
N ALA A 74 -7.56 -2.40 15.63
CA ALA A 74 -7.74 -1.65 14.39
C ALA A 74 -6.78 -0.44 14.26
N SER A 75 -6.52 0.26 15.38
CA SER A 75 -5.56 1.38 15.39
C SER A 75 -4.11 0.93 15.20
N LEU A 76 -3.75 -0.27 15.67
CA LEU A 76 -2.42 -0.84 15.50
C LEU A 76 -2.15 -1.18 14.03
N VAL A 77 -3.13 -1.75 13.34
CA VAL A 77 -3.00 -2.14 11.92
C VAL A 77 -2.72 -0.93 11.02
N SER A 78 -3.44 0.18 11.19
CA SER A 78 -3.19 1.41 10.42
C SER A 78 -1.82 2.04 10.74
N THR A 79 -1.34 1.90 11.99
CA THR A 79 -0.01 2.37 12.39
C THR A 79 1.11 1.57 11.69
N VAL A 80 0.93 0.26 11.55
CA VAL A 80 1.87 -0.61 10.82
C VAL A 80 1.88 -0.25 9.32
N ALA A 81 0.72 0.02 8.72
CA ALA A 81 0.61 0.50 7.34
C ALA A 81 1.42 1.79 7.13
N ALA A 82 1.19 2.78 7.99
CA ALA A 82 1.91 4.05 7.95
C ALA A 82 3.44 3.86 8.07
N ALA A 83 3.89 2.92 8.90
CA ALA A 83 5.30 2.58 9.03
C ALA A 83 5.86 1.92 7.76
N GLU A 84 5.11 1.00 7.14
CA GLU A 84 5.50 0.35 5.87
C GLU A 84 5.64 1.36 4.73
N SER A 85 4.66 2.26 4.57
CA SER A 85 4.72 3.34 3.58
C SER A 85 5.89 4.30 3.81
N ALA A 86 6.21 4.63 5.07
CA ALA A 86 7.39 5.44 5.40
C ALA A 86 8.70 4.76 4.97
N ILE A 87 8.83 3.45 5.19
CA ILE A 87 9.99 2.66 4.74
C ILE A 87 10.05 2.60 3.21
N GLY A 88 8.92 2.34 2.56
CA GLY A 88 8.82 2.30 1.09
C GLY A 88 9.24 3.61 0.44
N LEU A 89 8.79 4.74 1.01
CA LEU A 89 9.18 6.08 0.54
C LEU A 89 10.66 6.37 0.81
N ALA A 90 11.21 5.96 1.96
CA ALA A 90 12.62 6.13 2.26
C ALA A 90 13.53 5.42 1.24
N ILE A 91 13.19 4.16 0.91
CA ILE A 91 13.90 3.38 -0.11
C ILE A 91 13.76 4.05 -1.49
N PHE A 92 12.56 4.53 -1.82
CA PHE A 92 12.32 5.26 -3.06
C PHE A 92 13.19 6.51 -3.19
N VAL A 93 13.25 7.35 -2.15
CA VAL A 93 14.05 8.59 -2.15
C VAL A 93 15.54 8.28 -2.32
N ILE A 94 16.07 7.27 -1.62
CA ILE A 94 17.47 6.86 -1.74
C ILE A 94 17.77 6.37 -3.17
N THR A 95 16.90 5.53 -3.72
CA THR A 95 17.05 4.98 -5.07
C THR A 95 16.97 6.08 -6.13
N PHE A 96 16.06 7.04 -5.97
CA PHE A 96 15.91 8.17 -6.87
C PHE A 96 17.15 9.08 -6.85
N ARG A 97 17.74 9.32 -5.67
CA ARG A 97 18.99 10.09 -5.54
C ARG A 97 20.17 9.45 -6.26
N VAL A 98 20.24 8.11 -6.30
CA VAL A 98 21.36 7.38 -6.92
C VAL A 98 21.18 7.23 -8.44
N ARG A 99 19.95 7.02 -8.92
CA ARG A 99 19.70 6.64 -10.32
C ARG A 99 19.09 7.74 -11.19
N GLY A 100 18.46 8.77 -10.62
CA GLY A 100 17.80 9.86 -11.36
C GLY A 100 16.63 9.42 -12.26
N THR A 101 16.30 8.13 -12.30
CA THR A 101 15.23 7.54 -13.10
C THR A 101 14.41 6.57 -12.26
N ILE A 102 13.11 6.52 -12.53
CA ILE A 102 12.10 5.76 -11.79
C ILE A 102 12.05 4.30 -12.29
N ALA A 103 12.79 3.95 -13.36
CA ALA A 103 12.69 2.67 -14.04
C ALA A 103 13.34 1.50 -13.25
N VAL A 104 12.47 0.60 -12.77
CA VAL A 104 12.76 -0.68 -12.09
C VAL A 104 13.52 -1.69 -12.98
N GLU A 105 13.81 -1.38 -14.25
CA GLU A 105 14.55 -2.27 -15.17
C GLU A 105 16.07 -2.34 -14.89
N SER A 106 16.63 -1.41 -14.10
CA SER A 106 18.08 -1.32 -13.84
C SER A 106 18.58 -2.21 -12.69
N ILE A 107 17.76 -3.12 -12.17
CA ILE A 107 18.16 -4.04 -11.07
C ILE A 107 18.94 -5.25 -11.63
N ASN A 108 18.93 -5.47 -12.95
CA ASN A 108 19.62 -6.59 -13.57
C ASN A 108 21.16 -6.42 -13.64
N SER A 109 21.72 -5.27 -13.26
CA SER A 109 23.17 -5.02 -13.28
C SER A 109 23.92 -5.48 -12.02
N ILE A 110 23.21 -6.07 -11.05
CA ILE A 110 23.82 -6.62 -9.82
C ILE A 110 24.26 -8.09 -10.02
N GLN A 111 23.99 -8.68 -11.19
CA GLN A 111 24.60 -9.94 -11.59
C GLN A 111 26.05 -9.69 -11.99
N GLY A 112 26.97 -10.09 -11.12
CA GLY A 112 28.40 -9.80 -11.21
C GLY A 112 29.00 -10.11 -12.59
N SER A 113 29.42 -9.05 -13.27
CA SER A 113 30.44 -9.12 -14.32
C SER A 113 31.80 -9.33 -13.65
N GLY A 114 32.09 -10.57 -13.29
CA GLY A 114 33.49 -10.99 -13.15
C GLY A 114 34.02 -11.34 -14.54
N PRO A 115 34.93 -10.56 -15.15
CA PRO A 115 35.72 -11.08 -16.25
C PRO A 115 36.74 -12.02 -15.63
N PHE A 116 36.35 -13.27 -15.38
CA PHE A 116 37.32 -14.33 -15.19
C PHE A 116 37.90 -14.67 -16.57
N SER A 117 38.72 -13.75 -17.06
CA SER A 117 39.79 -14.02 -18.01
C SER A 117 40.78 -14.90 -17.28
N LEU A 118 40.53 -16.21 -17.30
CA LEU A 118 41.62 -17.18 -17.21
C LEU A 118 42.53 -16.87 -18.39
N GLY A 119 43.63 -16.19 -18.10
CA GLY A 119 44.78 -16.21 -18.96
C GLY A 119 45.19 -17.65 -19.18
N GLU A 120 44.79 -18.22 -20.30
CA GLU A 120 45.45 -19.37 -20.88
C GLU A 120 46.78 -18.87 -21.46
N HIS A 121 47.71 -18.61 -20.54
CA HIS A 121 49.08 -18.25 -20.84
C HIS A 121 49.99 -18.90 -19.79
N ILE A 122 49.91 -20.23 -19.69
CA ILE A 122 50.99 -21.03 -19.12
C ILE A 122 51.45 -21.97 -20.22
N ARG A 123 52.59 -21.61 -20.82
CA ARG A 123 53.38 -22.48 -21.68
C ARG A 123 53.89 -23.66 -20.89
N PHE A 124 53.61 -24.87 -21.37
CA PHE A 124 54.57 -25.96 -21.49
C PHE A 124 54.34 -26.68 -22.80
#